data_AF-A0A1Y4MHI1-F1
#
_entry.id   AF-A0A1Y4MHI1-F1
#
_cell.length_a   1.000
_cell.length_b   1.000
_cell.length_c   1.000
_cell.angle_alpha   90.00
_cell.angle_beta   90.00
_cell.angle_gamma   90.00
#
_symmetry.space_group_name_H-M   'P 1'
#
loop_
_entity.id
_entity.type
_entity.pdbx_description
1 polymer ?
#
loop_
_entity_poly.entity_id
_entity_poly.type
_entity_poly.pdbx_seq_one_letter_code
_entity_poly.pdbx_strand_id
1 'polypeptide(L)'
;MGILDTCVAFTAGLIIFPACSAFDVAADSGANLIFITLPNVFNSMSGGRLWGALFFVFMSFAALSTVIAVFENIVCFYMDKWGWSRKKAVLVNTVAILLLSMPCVLGFNLWSGFQPLGAGTSIMDLEDFLVSDNILPLGSLVYLLFCVTRKGWGWDNFLAEANTGSGLRFPRNVRFYVTYLLPIIMFIIFVMGYWNRFFT
;
A
#
# COMPACT_ATOMS: atom_id res chain seq x y z
N MET A 1 14.47 -4.03 6.69
CA MET A 1 13.26 -3.74 5.89
C MET A 1 13.15 -2.26 5.55
N GLY A 2 12.95 -1.33 6.50
CA GLY A 2 12.75 0.09 6.19
C GLY A 2 13.81 0.77 5.33
N ILE A 3 15.10 0.49 5.56
CA ILE A 3 16.20 1.06 4.75
C ILE A 3 16.12 0.60 3.29
N LEU A 4 15.88 -0.70 3.06
CA LEU A 4 15.81 -1.25 1.69
C LEU A 4 14.62 -0.68 0.94
N ASP A 5 13.45 -0.61 1.58
CA ASP A 5 12.24 -0.01 1.01
C ASP A 5 12.48 1.46 0.62
N THR A 6 13.10 2.23 1.52
CA THR A 6 13.45 3.64 1.26
C THR A 6 14.47 3.78 0.11
N CYS A 7 15.50 2.92 0.06
CA CYS A 7 16.48 2.93 -1.02
C CYS A 7 15.85 2.62 -2.38
N VAL A 8 14.93 1.65 -2.43
CA VAL A 8 14.22 1.30 -3.66
C VAL A 8 13.31 2.45 -4.10
N ALA A 9 12.52 3.02 -3.18
CA ALA A 9 11.66 4.17 -3.47
C ALA A 9 12.44 5.39 -3.95
N PHE A 10 13.57 5.69 -3.31
CA PHE A 10 14.46 6.79 -3.70
C PHE A 10 15.05 6.58 -5.10
N THR A 11 15.55 5.38 -5.38
CA THR A 11 16.10 5.05 -6.70
C THR A 11 15.03 5.10 -7.79
N ALA A 12 13.81 4.63 -7.50
CA ALA A 12 12.68 4.70 -8.43
C ALA A 12 12.31 6.17 -8.75
N GLY A 13 12.29 7.04 -7.73
CA GLY A 13 12.05 8.48 -7.93
C GLY A 13 13.10 9.13 -8.84
N LEU A 14 14.39 8.80 -8.64
CA LEU A 14 15.48 9.30 -9.48
C LEU A 14 15.39 8.83 -10.95
N ILE A 15 14.70 7.71 -11.22
CA ILE A 15 14.50 7.22 -12.59
C ILE A 15 13.25 7.88 -13.22
N ILE A 16 12.15 7.96 -12.46
CA ILE A 16 10.85 8.38 -12.99
C ILE A 16 10.81 9.89 -13.25
N PHE A 17 11.24 10.75 -12.31
CA PHE A 17 11.11 12.20 -12.50
C PHE A 17 11.90 12.76 -13.69
N PRO A 18 13.17 12.37 -13.92
CA PRO A 18 13.90 12.82 -15.11
C PRO A 18 13.26 12.28 -16.40
N ALA A 19 12.77 11.03 -16.39
CA ALA A 19 12.06 10.47 -17.52
C ALA A 19 10.78 11.26 -17.86
N CYS A 20 9.96 11.59 -16.86
CA CYS A 20 8.77 12.43 -17.06
C CYS A 20 9.12 13.78 -17.70
N SER A 21 10.19 14.43 -17.22
CA SER A 21 10.65 15.71 -17.79
C SER A 21 11.21 15.59 -19.21
N ALA A 22 11.84 14.45 -19.55
CA ALA A 22 12.44 14.23 -20.86
C ALA A 22 11.40 13.87 -21.95
N PHE A 23 10.30 13.22 -21.54
CA PHE A 23 9.23 12.77 -22.44
C PHE A 23 7.97 13.64 -22.38
N ASP A 24 8.03 14.79 -21.70
CA ASP A 24 6.91 15.73 -21.51
C ASP A 24 5.64 15.06 -20.95
N VAL A 25 5.83 14.09 -20.05
CA VAL A 25 4.73 13.37 -19.40
C VAL A 25 4.44 14.03 -18.05
N ALA A 26 3.17 14.38 -17.83
CA ALA A 26 2.73 14.98 -16.58
C ALA A 26 2.92 13.99 -15.40
N ALA A 27 3.80 14.35 -14.46
CA ALA A 27 4.18 13.50 -13.32
C ALA A 27 3.05 13.28 -12.29
N ASP A 28 1.89 13.91 -12.49
CA ASP A 28 0.67 13.81 -11.69
C ASP A 28 -0.29 12.71 -12.18
N SER A 29 0.06 11.95 -13.21
CA SER A 29 -0.79 10.91 -13.82
C SER A 29 -1.00 9.65 -12.94
N GLY A 30 -0.62 9.70 -11.67
CA GLY A 30 -0.88 8.65 -10.68
C GLY A 30 -0.37 7.26 -11.08
N ALA A 31 -1.18 6.22 -10.82
CA ALA A 31 -0.82 4.82 -11.08
C ALA A 31 -0.55 4.51 -12.56
N ASN A 32 -1.10 5.30 -13.49
CA ASN A 32 -0.90 5.10 -14.93
C ASN A 32 0.46 5.64 -15.43
N LEU A 33 1.12 6.50 -14.64
CA LEU A 33 2.37 7.15 -15.01
C LEU A 33 3.47 6.15 -15.39
N ILE A 34 3.58 5.05 -14.64
CA ILE A 34 4.59 4.01 -14.86
C ILE A 34 4.33 3.28 -16.19
N PHE A 35 3.07 3.06 -16.55
CA PHE A 35 2.67 2.36 -17.77
C PHE A 35 2.73 3.23 -19.02
N ILE A 36 2.80 4.55 -18.87
CA ILE A 36 2.99 5.50 -19.98
C ILE A 36 4.47 5.87 -20.13
N THR A 37 5.11 6.28 -19.03
CA THR A 37 6.46 6.87 -19.05
C THR A 37 7.52 5.82 -19.35
N LEU A 38 7.47 4.65 -18.71
CA LEU A 38 8.55 3.66 -18.85
C LEU A 38 8.62 3.00 -20.22
N PRO A 39 7.51 2.64 -20.89
CA PRO A 39 7.58 2.17 -22.27
C PRO A 39 8.21 3.20 -23.23
N ASN A 40 7.93 4.49 -23.04
CA ASN A 40 8.54 5.57 -23.85
C ASN A 40 10.05 5.68 -23.62
N VAL A 41 10.49 5.55 -22.36
CA VAL A 41 11.92 5.48 -22.00
C VAL A 41 12.58 4.29 -22.69
N PHE A 42 12.01 3.10 -22.57
CA PHE A 42 12.58 1.90 -23.16
C PHE A 42 12.65 2.01 -24.69
N ASN A 43 11.63 2.55 -25.35
CA ASN A 43 11.65 2.76 -26.81
C ASN A 43 12.79 3.65 -27.29
N SER A 44 13.25 4.60 -26.46
CA SER A 44 14.36 5.49 -26.79
C SER A 44 15.73 4.86 -26.53
N MET A 45 15.78 3.72 -25.83
CA MET A 45 17.02 2.99 -25.55
C MET A 45 17.30 1.96 -26.65
N SER A 46 18.58 1.79 -27.00
CA SER A 46 18.98 0.68 -27.88
C SER A 46 18.66 -0.66 -27.22
N GLY A 47 17.86 -1.49 -27.87
CA GLY A 47 17.40 -2.76 -27.27
C GLY A 47 16.27 -2.59 -26.25
N GLY A 48 15.50 -1.50 -26.33
CA GLY A 48 14.37 -1.20 -25.46
C GLY A 48 13.42 -2.35 -25.16
N ARG A 49 13.13 -3.18 -26.16
CA ARG A 49 12.26 -4.36 -26.00
C ARG A 49 12.80 -5.38 -24.99
N LEU A 50 14.12 -5.56 -24.90
CA LEU A 50 14.73 -6.44 -23.90
C LEU A 50 14.59 -5.85 -22.50
N TRP A 51 14.94 -4.57 -22.34
CA TRP A 51 14.86 -3.87 -21.06
C TRP A 51 13.44 -3.75 -20.54
N GLY A 52 12.48 -3.41 -21.41
CA GLY A 52 11.06 -3.38 -21.06
C GLY A 52 10.52 -4.76 -20.67
N ALA A 53 10.90 -5.83 -21.39
CA ALA A 53 10.50 -7.18 -21.03
C ALA A 53 11.02 -7.59 -19.65
N LEU A 54 12.31 -7.37 -19.37
CA LEU A 54 12.91 -7.66 -18.07
C LEU A 54 12.25 -6.85 -16.95
N PHE A 55 11.97 -5.57 -17.21
CA PHE A 55 11.32 -4.70 -16.24
C PHE A 55 9.92 -5.21 -15.86
N PHE A 56 9.05 -5.51 -16.82
CA PHE A 56 7.71 -6.01 -16.53
C PHE A 56 7.72 -7.40 -15.87
N VAL A 57 8.69 -8.25 -16.19
CA VAL A 57 8.88 -9.54 -15.49
C VAL A 57 9.23 -9.30 -14.01
N PHE A 58 10.21 -8.44 -13.72
CA PHE A 58 10.58 -8.14 -12.32
C PHE A 58 9.48 -7.40 -11.57
N MET A 59 8.78 -6.46 -12.20
CA MET A 59 7.60 -5.81 -11.63
C MET A 59 6.52 -6.84 -11.28
N SER A 60 6.28 -7.82 -12.16
CA SER A 60 5.29 -8.88 -11.91
C SER A 60 5.67 -9.74 -10.71
N PHE A 61 6.95 -10.13 -10.58
CA PHE A 61 7.42 -10.87 -9.40
C PHE A 61 7.31 -10.06 -8.11
N ALA A 62 7.66 -8.76 -8.15
CA ALA A 62 7.51 -7.87 -7.02
C ALA A 62 6.04 -7.76 -6.59
N ALA A 63 5.13 -7.48 -7.53
CA ALA A 63 3.70 -7.39 -7.28
C ALA A 63 3.10 -8.73 -6.78
N LEU A 64 3.54 -9.86 -7.34
CA LEU A 64 3.09 -11.18 -6.90
C LEU A 64 3.49 -11.45 -5.45
N SER A 65 4.71 -11.08 -5.05
CA SER A 65 5.19 -11.28 -3.69
C SER A 65 4.36 -10.50 -2.65
N THR A 66 3.96 -9.25 -2.96
CA THR A 66 3.13 -8.43 -2.08
C THR A 66 1.70 -8.96 -1.99
N VAL A 67 1.12 -9.39 -3.12
CA VAL A 67 -0.22 -9.98 -3.16
C VAL A 67 -0.27 -11.28 -2.36
N ILE A 68 0.74 -12.15 -2.50
CA ILE A 68 0.81 -13.40 -1.71
C ILE A 68 0.87 -13.09 -0.20
N ALA A 69 1.66 -12.10 0.22
CA ALA A 69 1.78 -11.73 1.63
C ALA A 69 0.45 -11.21 2.21
N VAL A 70 -0.27 -10.38 1.47
CA VAL A 70 -1.60 -9.87 1.87
C VAL A 70 -2.63 -11.01 1.88
N PHE A 71 -2.63 -11.84 0.85
CA PHE A 71 -3.56 -12.96 0.70
C PHE A 71 -3.41 -14.00 1.82
N GLU A 72 -2.18 -14.36 2.18
CA GLU A 72 -1.91 -15.30 3.27
C GLU A 72 -2.40 -14.72 4.61
N ASN A 73 -2.24 -13.41 4.86
CA ASN A 73 -2.75 -12.75 6.06
C ASN A 73 -4.28 -12.90 6.19
N ILE A 74 -5.01 -12.72 5.09
CA ILE A 74 -6.47 -12.90 5.06
C ILE A 74 -6.81 -14.38 5.30
N VAL A 75 -6.11 -15.31 4.65
CA VAL A 75 -6.33 -16.76 4.83
C VAL A 75 -6.09 -17.18 6.28
N CYS A 76 -5.01 -16.71 6.92
CA CYS A 76 -4.73 -16.95 8.34
C CYS A 76 -5.87 -16.46 9.23
N PHE A 77 -6.41 -15.27 8.97
CA PHE A 77 -7.56 -14.77 9.72
C PHE A 77 -8.78 -15.70 9.62
N TYR A 78 -9.10 -16.23 8.43
CA TYR A 78 -10.21 -17.18 8.29
C TYR A 78 -9.94 -18.52 8.97
N MET A 79 -8.70 -18.99 8.93
CA MET A 79 -8.28 -20.24 9.58
C MET A 79 -8.35 -20.12 11.10
N ASP A 80 -7.82 -19.04 11.67
CA ASP A 80 -7.77 -18.84 13.13
C ASP A 80 -9.14 -18.51 13.72
N LYS A 81 -9.93 -17.68 13.02
CA LYS A 81 -11.22 -17.21 13.56
C LYS A 81 -12.35 -18.22 13.35
N TRP A 82 -12.40 -18.87 12.19
CA TRP A 82 -13.49 -19.78 11.81
C TRP A 82 -13.08 -21.26 11.73
N GLY A 83 -11.80 -21.59 11.97
CA GLY A 83 -11.32 -22.98 11.94
C GLY A 83 -11.39 -23.62 10.55
N TRP A 84 -11.39 -22.82 9.49
CA TRP A 84 -11.51 -23.34 8.12
C TRP A 84 -10.25 -24.08 7.68
N SER A 85 -10.40 -25.08 6.81
CA SER A 85 -9.26 -25.70 6.15
C SER A 85 -8.64 -24.73 5.14
N ARG A 86 -7.31 -24.75 5.02
CA ARG A 86 -6.56 -23.84 4.11
C ARG A 86 -7.14 -23.82 2.69
N LYS A 87 -7.45 -24.99 2.12
CA LYS A 87 -8.02 -25.11 0.77
C LYS A 87 -9.35 -24.36 0.63
N LYS A 88 -10.22 -24.45 1.64
CA LYS A 88 -11.51 -23.76 1.63
C LYS A 88 -11.32 -22.25 1.74
N ALA A 89 -10.48 -21.80 2.67
CA ALA A 89 -10.18 -20.38 2.87
C ALA A 89 -9.59 -19.75 1.61
N VAL A 90 -8.63 -20.42 0.96
CA VAL A 90 -8.04 -19.96 -0.30
C VAL A 90 -9.10 -19.85 -1.39
N LEU A 91 -9.89 -20.89 -1.63
CA LEU A 91 -10.89 -20.88 -2.71
C LEU A 91 -11.92 -19.74 -2.53
N VAL A 92 -12.44 -19.57 -1.31
CA VAL A 92 -13.41 -18.51 -1.01
C VAL A 92 -12.78 -17.13 -1.17
N ASN A 93 -11.57 -16.92 -0.65
CA ASN A 93 -10.89 -15.64 -0.78
C ASN A 93 -10.53 -15.32 -2.24
N THR A 94 -10.12 -16.29 -3.05
CA THR A 94 -9.85 -16.06 -4.48
C THR A 94 -11.11 -15.60 -5.20
N VAL A 95 -12.25 -16.26 -4.97
CA VAL A 95 -13.53 -15.85 -5.58
C VAL A 95 -13.95 -14.47 -5.07
N ALA A 96 -13.81 -14.19 -3.78
CA ALA A 96 -14.14 -12.90 -3.20
C ALA A 96 -13.29 -11.76 -3.79
N ILE A 97 -11.97 -11.93 -3.91
CA ILE A 97 -11.07 -10.93 -4.50
C ILE A 97 -11.35 -10.71 -5.98
N LEU A 98 -11.66 -11.77 -6.73
CA LEU A 98 -12.06 -11.62 -8.13
C LEU A 98 -13.34 -10.80 -8.24
N LEU A 99 -14.34 -11.07 -7.40
CA LEU A 99 -15.59 -10.31 -7.43
C LEU A 99 -15.41 -8.86 -6.95
N LEU A 100 -14.60 -8.63 -5.91
CA LEU A 100 -14.34 -7.30 -5.36
C LEU A 100 -13.44 -6.45 -6.26
N SER A 101 -12.60 -7.05 -7.11
CA SER A 101 -11.76 -6.31 -8.06
C SER A 101 -12.48 -5.95 -9.38
N MET A 102 -13.60 -6.61 -9.70
CA MET A 102 -14.39 -6.32 -10.89
C MET A 102 -14.91 -4.87 -10.95
N PRO A 103 -15.47 -4.28 -9.87
CA PRO A 103 -15.84 -2.87 -9.84
C PRO A 103 -14.71 -1.92 -10.21
N CYS A 104 -13.49 -2.14 -9.71
CA CYS A 104 -12.30 -1.37 -10.09
C CYS A 104 -12.02 -1.44 -11.59
N VAL A 105 -11.99 -2.65 -12.17
CA VAL A 105 -11.71 -2.85 -13.60
C VAL A 105 -12.80 -2.22 -14.48
N LEU A 106 -14.07 -2.38 -14.09
CA LEU A 106 -15.20 -1.79 -14.81
C LEU A 106 -15.23 -0.27 -14.67
N GLY A 107 -14.78 0.28 -13.54
CA GLY A 107 -14.66 1.71 -13.27
C GLY A 107 -13.76 2.45 -14.27
N PHE A 108 -12.73 1.78 -14.81
CA PHE A 108 -11.86 2.35 -15.85
C PHE A 108 -12.47 2.33 -17.27
N ASN A 109 -13.60 1.65 -17.47
CA ASN A 109 -14.19 1.45 -18.80
C ASN A 109 -15.70 1.72 -18.80
N LEU A 110 -16.54 0.70 -18.56
CA LEU A 110 -18.00 0.80 -18.65
C LEU A 110 -18.63 1.68 -17.57
N TRP A 111 -18.04 1.71 -16.37
CA TRP A 111 -18.51 2.51 -15.22
C TRP A 111 -17.74 3.81 -15.04
N SER A 112 -17.05 4.29 -16.09
CA SER A 112 -16.33 5.57 -16.07
C SER A 112 -17.22 6.79 -15.78
N GLY A 113 -18.54 6.68 -16.00
CA GLY A 113 -19.52 7.70 -15.60
C GLY A 113 -19.99 7.61 -14.15
N PHE A 114 -19.67 6.54 -13.42
CA PHE A 114 -19.97 6.39 -12.00
C PHE A 114 -18.83 7.00 -11.19
N GLN A 115 -19.04 8.24 -10.74
CA GLN A 115 -18.04 9.07 -10.09
C GLN A 115 -18.42 9.31 -8.61
N PRO A 116 -18.21 8.32 -7.72
CA PRO A 116 -18.74 8.33 -6.37
C PRO A 116 -18.14 9.42 -5.46
N LEU A 117 -16.97 9.96 -5.80
CA LEU A 117 -16.25 10.96 -4.99
C LEU A 117 -16.22 12.36 -5.63
N GLY A 118 -16.92 12.58 -6.75
CA GLY A 118 -16.95 13.87 -7.47
C GLY A 118 -16.44 13.78 -8.91
N ALA A 119 -16.53 14.91 -9.63
CA ALA A 119 -16.22 14.95 -11.06
C ALA A 119 -14.78 14.49 -11.36
N GLY A 120 -14.64 13.47 -12.22
CA GLY A 120 -13.35 12.90 -12.62
C GLY A 120 -12.81 11.77 -11.74
N THR A 121 -13.52 11.39 -10.68
CA THR A 121 -13.13 10.26 -9.81
C THR A 121 -13.61 8.92 -10.34
N SER A 122 -12.79 7.88 -10.16
CA SER A 122 -13.11 6.49 -10.53
C SER A 122 -13.53 5.65 -9.32
N ILE A 123 -13.92 4.39 -9.54
CA ILE A 123 -14.17 3.45 -8.44
C ILE A 123 -12.88 3.10 -7.69
N MET A 124 -11.73 3.07 -8.39
CA MET A 124 -10.43 2.86 -7.75
C MET A 124 -10.11 3.97 -6.75
N ASP A 125 -10.49 5.21 -7.06
CA ASP A 125 -10.33 6.34 -6.14
C ASP A 125 -11.15 6.17 -4.87
N LEU A 126 -12.36 5.62 -4.98
CA LEU A 126 -13.19 5.31 -3.81
C LEU A 126 -12.55 4.23 -2.94
N GLU A 127 -12.05 3.17 -3.55
CA GLU A 127 -11.37 2.10 -2.82
C GLU A 127 -10.09 2.60 -2.13
N ASP A 128 -9.29 3.41 -2.82
CA ASP A 128 -8.10 4.03 -2.26
C ASP A 128 -8.45 4.98 -1.10
N PHE A 129 -9.51 5.78 -1.23
CA PHE A 129 -9.97 6.63 -0.13
C PHE A 129 -10.45 5.80 1.08
N LEU A 130 -11.21 4.72 0.85
CA LEU A 130 -11.70 3.87 1.94
C LEU A 130 -10.56 3.13 2.65
N VAL A 131 -9.57 2.64 1.90
CA VAL A 131 -8.50 1.82 2.46
C VAL A 131 -7.31 2.67 2.90
N SER A 132 -6.70 3.41 1.97
CA SER A 132 -5.45 4.14 2.17
C SER A 132 -5.61 5.38 3.05
N ASP A 133 -6.69 6.15 2.87
CA ASP A 133 -6.90 7.38 3.65
C ASP A 133 -7.64 7.12 4.97
N ASN A 134 -8.41 6.04 5.07
CA ASN A 134 -9.28 5.76 6.22
C ASN A 134 -8.86 4.53 7.03
N ILE A 135 -8.99 3.33 6.46
CA ILE A 135 -8.78 2.08 7.23
C ILE A 135 -7.33 1.95 7.69
N LEU A 136 -6.33 2.25 6.85
CA LEU A 136 -4.92 2.11 7.23
C LEU A 136 -4.51 3.11 8.33
N PRO A 137 -4.79 4.42 8.24
CA PRO A 137 -4.42 5.36 9.29
C PRO A 137 -5.18 5.09 10.60
N LEU A 138 -6.50 4.86 10.54
CA LEU A 138 -7.30 4.57 11.72
C LEU A 138 -6.91 3.23 12.36
N GLY A 139 -6.69 2.20 11.54
CA GLY A 139 -6.22 0.90 12.00
C GLY A 139 -4.85 1.03 12.70
N SER A 140 -3.92 1.77 12.11
CA SER A 140 -2.61 2.02 12.70
C SER A 140 -2.70 2.77 14.04
N LEU A 141 -3.60 3.74 14.17
CA LEU A 141 -3.87 4.46 15.41
C LEU A 141 -4.43 3.53 16.49
N VAL A 142 -5.37 2.66 16.14
CA VAL A 142 -5.94 1.66 17.08
C VAL A 142 -4.84 0.70 17.56
N TYR A 143 -4.03 0.17 16.64
CA TYR A 143 -2.91 -0.71 16.99
C TYR A 143 -1.89 0.01 17.88
N LEU A 144 -1.54 1.25 17.56
CA LEU A 144 -0.60 2.06 18.33
C LEU A 144 -1.12 2.33 19.74
N LEU A 145 -2.37 2.76 19.87
CA LEU A 145 -3.02 2.99 21.17
C LEU A 145 -3.10 1.70 21.97
N PHE A 146 -3.36 0.56 21.33
CA PHE A 146 -3.41 -0.75 21.97
C PHE A 146 -2.03 -1.19 22.52
N CYS A 147 -0.94 -0.93 21.79
CA CYS A 147 0.42 -1.23 22.25
C CYS A 147 0.89 -0.30 23.38
N VAL A 148 0.48 0.97 23.36
CA VAL A 148 0.96 1.99 24.32
C VAL A 148 0.12 2.06 25.59
N THR A 149 -1.20 1.87 25.48
CA THR A 149 -2.13 2.09 26.58
C THR A 149 -2.14 0.91 27.55
N ARG A 150 -2.22 1.21 28.85
CA ARG A 150 -2.27 0.21 29.94
C ARG A 150 -3.50 -0.71 29.91
N LYS A 151 -4.56 -0.33 29.19
CA LYS A 151 -5.80 -1.12 29.00
C LYS A 151 -5.72 -2.11 27.83
N GLY A 152 -4.70 -1.99 26.98
CA GLY A 152 -4.44 -2.93 25.88
C GLY A 152 -3.34 -3.91 26.26
N TRP A 153 -2.28 -3.96 25.44
CA TRP A 153 -1.11 -4.80 25.70
C TRP A 153 -0.20 -4.20 26.79
N GLY A 154 -0.07 -2.87 26.80
CA GLY A 154 0.82 -2.14 27.69
C GLY A 154 2.29 -2.15 27.23
N TRP A 155 2.95 -1.00 27.37
CA TRP A 155 4.30 -0.77 26.82
C TRP A 155 5.36 -1.79 27.25
N ASP A 156 5.34 -2.20 28.53
CA ASP A 156 6.35 -3.14 29.05
C ASP A 156 6.12 -4.58 28.55
N ASN A 157 4.86 -5.00 28.36
CA ASN A 157 4.54 -6.30 27.75
C ASN A 157 4.83 -6.29 26.24
N PHE A 158 4.56 -5.17 25.56
CA PHE A 158 4.91 -5.01 24.14
C PHE A 158 6.43 -5.11 23.94
N LEU A 159 7.21 -4.47 24.81
CA LEU A 159 8.66 -4.59 24.81
C LEU A 159 9.14 -6.01 25.12
N ALA A 160 8.48 -6.72 26.04
CA ALA A 160 8.83 -8.10 26.34
C ALA A 160 8.62 -8.98 25.09
N GLU A 161 7.46 -8.85 24.44
CA GLU A 161 7.11 -9.60 23.22
C GLU A 161 8.04 -9.28 22.05
N ALA A 162 8.24 -7.98 21.76
CA ALA A 162 9.06 -7.50 20.66
C ALA A 162 10.54 -7.89 20.81
N ASN A 163 10.99 -8.17 22.05
CA ASN A 163 12.36 -8.59 22.36
C ASN A 163 12.49 -10.09 22.64
N THR A 164 11.46 -10.91 22.37
CA THR A 164 11.49 -12.37 22.61
C THR A 164 12.45 -13.11 21.66
N GLY A 165 12.94 -12.45 20.60
CA GLY A 165 13.87 -13.01 19.60
C GLY A 165 15.35 -12.66 19.79
N SER A 166 16.22 -13.37 19.07
CA SER A 166 17.65 -13.08 18.97
C SER A 166 17.91 -12.02 17.89
N GLY A 167 17.80 -10.74 18.27
CA GLY A 167 18.01 -9.62 17.37
C GLY A 167 18.23 -8.28 18.07
N LEU A 168 18.28 -7.21 17.29
CA LEU A 168 18.40 -5.85 17.81
C LEU A 168 17.18 -5.54 18.71
N ARG A 169 17.42 -5.15 19.96
CA ARG A 169 16.34 -4.87 20.91
C ARG A 169 15.61 -3.58 20.56
N PHE A 170 14.29 -3.58 20.74
CA PHE A 170 13.48 -2.39 20.55
C PHE A 170 13.86 -1.32 21.60
N PRO A 171 14.26 -0.10 21.18
CA PRO A 171 14.76 0.91 22.09
C PRO A 171 13.66 1.42 23.03
N ARG A 172 13.83 1.26 24.34
CA ARG A 172 12.83 1.68 25.35
C ARG A 172 12.54 3.19 25.34
N ASN A 173 13.50 3.99 24.88
CA ASN A 173 13.43 5.46 24.88
C ASN A 173 12.54 6.03 23.77
N VAL A 174 12.11 5.22 22.79
CA VAL A 174 11.20 5.69 21.73
C VAL A 174 9.74 5.74 22.19
N ARG A 175 9.46 5.41 23.46
CA ARG A 175 8.11 5.48 24.02
C ARG A 175 7.45 6.83 23.78
N PHE A 176 8.18 7.93 23.98
CA PHE A 176 7.64 9.28 23.77
C PHE A 176 7.26 9.51 22.29
N TYR A 177 8.14 9.12 21.37
CA TYR A 177 7.90 9.19 19.93
C TYR A 177 6.67 8.37 19.52
N VAL A 178 6.56 7.13 20.00
CA VAL A 178 5.46 6.23 19.65
C VAL A 178 4.15 6.65 20.31
N THR A 179 4.18 7.17 21.53
CA THR A 179 2.97 7.55 22.28
C THR A 179 2.37 8.86 21.82
N TYR A 180 3.19 9.84 21.45
CA TYR A 180 2.74 11.20 21.17
C TYR A 180 3.01 11.64 19.74
N LEU A 181 4.23 11.44 19.23
CA LEU A 181 4.59 11.96 17.91
C LEU A 181 3.92 11.19 16.77
N LEU A 182 3.96 9.85 16.81
CA LEU A 182 3.33 9.01 15.79
C LEU A 182 1.82 9.23 15.65
N PRO A 183 1.00 9.27 16.72
CA PRO A 183 -0.43 9.54 16.56
C PRO A 183 -0.72 10.95 16.03
N ILE A 184 0.11 11.95 16.35
CA ILE A 184 -0.01 13.28 15.75
C ILE A 184 0.26 13.23 14.24
N ILE A 185 1.33 12.55 13.82
CA ILE A 185 1.66 12.37 12.40
C ILE A 185 0.53 11.65 11.68
N MET A 186 -0.01 10.57 12.25
CA MET A 186 -1.12 9.82 11.67
C MET A 186 -2.39 10.68 11.56
N PHE A 187 -2.67 11.51 12.56
CA PHE A 187 -3.79 12.46 12.51
C PHE A 187 -3.59 13.50 11.40
N ILE A 188 -2.38 14.02 11.22
CA ILE A 188 -2.06 14.94 10.13
C ILE A 188 -2.25 14.26 8.77
N ILE A 189 -1.77 13.03 8.59
CA ILE A 189 -1.93 12.26 7.35
C ILE A 189 -3.42 12.04 7.06
N PHE A 190 -4.21 11.67 8.07
CA PHE A 190 -5.65 11.50 7.94
C PHE A 190 -6.34 12.79 7.49
N VAL A 191 -6.03 13.93 8.12
CA VAL A 191 -6.58 15.23 7.71
C VAL A 191 -6.12 15.63 6.31
N MET A 192 -4.86 15.36 5.96
CA MET A 192 -4.28 15.67 4.66
C MET A 192 -4.90 14.84 3.53
N GLY A 193 -5.18 13.56 3.75
CA GLY A 193 -5.88 12.70 2.78
C GLY A 193 -7.27 13.26 2.45
N TYR A 194 -8.02 13.64 3.48
CA TYR A 194 -9.31 14.32 3.31
C TYR A 194 -9.18 15.68 2.61
N TRP A 195 -8.17 16.48 2.96
CA TRP A 195 -7.95 17.78 2.34
C TRP A 195 -7.68 17.65 0.84
N ASN A 196 -6.72 16.79 0.47
CA ASN A 196 -6.33 16.57 -0.92
C ASN A 196 -7.46 15.99 -1.77
N ARG A 197 -8.39 15.24 -1.18
CA ARG A 197 -9.47 14.59 -1.93
C ARG A 197 -10.68 15.50 -2.16
N PHE A 198 -10.98 16.44 -1.25
CA PHE A 198 -12.19 17.25 -1.32
C PHE A 198 -11.95 18.75 -1.60
N PHE A 199 -10.74 19.25 -1.40
CA PHE A 199 -10.43 20.69 -1.50
C PHE A 199 -9.37 21.06 -2.54
N THR A 200 -8.75 20.07 -3.20
CA THR A 200 -7.79 20.23 -4.30
C THR A 200 -8.38 19.58 -5.55
#